data_AF-A0A7S0AX45-F1
#
_entry.id   AF-A0A7S0AX45-F1
#
_cell.length_a   1.000
_cell.length_b   1.000
_cell.length_c   1.000
_cell.angle_alpha   90.00
_cell.angle_beta   90.00
_cell.angle_gamma   90.00
#
_symmetry.space_group_name_H-M   'P 1'
#
loop_
_entity.id
_entity.type
_entity.pdbx_description
1 polymer ?
#
loop_
_entity_poly.entity_id
_entity_poly.type
_entity_poly.pdbx_seq_one_letter_code
_entity_poly.pdbx_strand_id
1 'polypeptide(L)'
;AALAKQQAEMDAARRESHAAFVEAKADLEAGIEGVRKALSVLKGYYGGAASASLLQGAGSLSAAMQQPAMPEGHTKASGAGSGIIGILEVVESDFTKNLAVEETEEDSAAAEYEKM
;
A
#
# COMPACT_ATOMS: atom_id res chain seq x y z
N ALA A 1 -39.75 25.66 17.06
CA ALA A 1 -39.99 24.30 16.53
C ALA A 1 -39.19 24.02 15.26
N ALA A 2 -39.33 24.84 14.19
CA ALA A 2 -38.60 24.62 12.93
C ALA A 2 -37.07 24.70 13.05
N LEU A 3 -36.52 25.71 13.74
CA LEU A 3 -35.07 25.87 13.95
C LEU A 3 -34.43 24.70 14.72
N ALA A 4 -35.08 24.26 15.80
CA ALA A 4 -34.60 23.11 16.59
C ALA A 4 -34.61 21.80 15.79
N LYS A 5 -35.60 21.63 14.90
CA LYS A 5 -35.65 20.49 13.99
C LYS A 5 -34.52 20.53 12.95
N GLN A 6 -34.29 21.69 12.33
CA GLN A 6 -33.19 21.86 11.38
C GLN A 6 -31.83 21.62 12.04
N GLN A 7 -31.61 22.10 13.26
CA GLN A 7 -30.37 21.88 13.98
C GLN A 7 -30.15 20.39 14.30
N ALA A 8 -31.18 19.69 14.75
CA ALA A 8 -31.11 18.24 14.99
C ALA A 8 -30.81 17.44 13.71
N GLU A 9 -31.34 17.87 12.55
CA GLU A 9 -31.05 17.26 11.25
C GLU A 9 -29.59 17.49 10.83
N MET A 10 -29.03 18.69 11.05
CA MET A 10 -27.60 18.96 10.79
C MET A 10 -26.68 18.13 11.70
N ASP A 11 -27.00 18.05 13.00
CA ASP A 11 -26.21 17.28 13.96
C ASP A 11 -26.26 15.77 13.66
N ALA A 12 -27.37 15.29 13.10
CA ALA A 12 -27.49 13.91 12.63
C ALA A 12 -26.63 13.68 11.39
N ALA A 13 -26.74 14.56 10.38
CA ALA A 13 -25.94 14.47 9.17
C ALA A 13 -24.43 14.54 9.46
N ARG A 14 -24.01 15.41 10.40
CA ARG A 14 -22.60 15.54 10.80
C ARG A 14 -22.08 14.28 11.49
N ARG A 15 -22.89 13.66 12.36
CA ARG A 15 -22.52 12.40 13.01
C ARG A 15 -22.40 11.26 12.01
N GLU A 16 -23.33 11.17 11.07
CA GLU A 16 -23.31 10.14 10.04
C GLU A 16 -22.11 10.29 9.10
N SER A 17 -21.84 11.50 8.61
CA SER A 17 -20.69 11.75 7.74
C SER A 17 -19.36 11.51 8.45
N HIS A 18 -19.23 11.97 9.70
CA HIS A 18 -18.02 11.73 10.49
C HIS A 18 -17.81 10.22 10.77
N ALA A 19 -18.88 9.49 11.08
CA ALA A 19 -18.77 8.04 11.32
C ALA A 19 -18.29 7.31 10.06
N ALA A 20 -18.83 7.65 8.88
CA ALA A 20 -18.38 7.10 7.61
C ALA A 20 -16.92 7.45 7.30
N PHE A 21 -16.49 8.68 7.58
CA PHE A 21 -15.09 9.10 7.45
C PHE A 21 -14.16 8.27 8.36
N VAL A 22 -14.52 8.08 9.63
CA VAL A 22 -13.69 7.31 10.57
C VAL A 22 -13.50 5.86 10.10
N GLU A 23 -14.57 5.26 9.57
CA GLU A 23 -14.51 3.90 8.99
C GLU A 23 -13.63 3.87 7.73
N ALA A 24 -13.86 4.77 6.77
CA ALA A 24 -13.09 4.84 5.53
C ALA A 24 -11.60 5.09 5.79
N LYS A 25 -11.28 6.02 6.70
CA LYS A 25 -9.91 6.31 7.12
C LYS A 25 -9.23 5.05 7.70
N ALA A 26 -9.91 4.34 8.60
CA ALA A 26 -9.35 3.13 9.21
C ALA A 26 -9.06 2.04 8.15
N ASP A 27 -9.97 1.85 7.19
CA ASP A 27 -9.80 0.89 6.10
C ASP A 27 -8.66 1.28 5.16
N LEU A 28 -8.54 2.56 4.81
CA LEU A 28 -7.44 3.07 3.98
C LEU A 28 -6.08 2.91 4.68
N GLU A 29 -5.98 3.25 5.97
CA GLU A 29 -4.75 3.06 6.76
C GLU A 29 -4.34 1.58 6.82
N ALA A 30 -5.29 0.68 7.09
CA ALA A 30 -5.06 -0.76 7.09
C ALA A 30 -4.64 -1.28 5.70
N GLY A 31 -5.27 -0.78 4.64
CA GLY A 31 -4.92 -1.08 3.25
C GLY A 31 -3.48 -0.68 2.91
N ILE A 32 -3.08 0.53 3.27
CA ILE A 32 -1.71 1.04 3.07
C ILE A 32 -0.69 0.16 3.81
N GLU A 33 -0.95 -0.18 5.07
CA GLU A 33 -0.06 -1.05 5.85
C GLU A 33 0.06 -2.45 5.21
N GLY A 34 -1.05 -3.02 4.76
CA GLY A 34 -1.09 -4.32 4.08
C GLY A 34 -0.28 -4.32 2.79
N VAL A 35 -0.45 -3.31 1.95
CA VAL A 35 0.29 -3.16 0.68
C VAL A 35 1.79 -2.97 0.95
N ARG A 36 2.18 -2.16 1.94
CA ARG A 36 3.59 -2.00 2.34
C ARG A 36 4.24 -3.30 2.77
N LYS A 37 3.54 -4.11 3.57
CA LYS A 37 4.02 -5.44 3.98
C LYS A 37 4.21 -6.36 2.77
N ALA A 38 3.23 -6.38 1.86
CA ALA A 38 3.32 -7.18 0.63
C ALA A 38 4.51 -6.74 -0.24
N LEU A 39 4.71 -5.44 -0.43
CA LEU A 39 5.84 -4.87 -1.15
C LEU A 39 7.18 -5.25 -0.51
N SER A 40 7.28 -5.22 0.83
CA SER A 40 8.50 -5.63 1.54
C SER A 40 8.86 -7.09 1.26
N VAL A 41 7.88 -8.00 1.36
CA VAL A 41 8.09 -9.44 1.09
C VAL A 41 8.46 -9.68 -0.38
N LEU A 42 7.74 -9.05 -1.32
CA LEU A 42 7.99 -9.21 -2.75
C LEU A 42 9.34 -8.63 -3.16
N LYS A 43 9.70 -7.43 -2.67
CA LYS A 43 11.03 -6.83 -2.91
C LYS A 43 12.14 -7.67 -2.29
N GLY A 44 11.94 -8.27 -1.11
CA GLY A 44 12.90 -9.22 -0.54
C GLY A 44 13.08 -10.47 -1.40
N TYR A 45 11.98 -11.06 -1.87
CA TYR A 45 12.00 -12.27 -2.67
C TYR A 45 12.56 -12.04 -4.09
N TYR A 46 12.15 -10.98 -4.78
CA TYR A 46 12.58 -10.71 -6.15
C TYR A 46 13.85 -9.84 -6.23
N GLY A 47 14.08 -8.94 -5.27
CA GLY A 47 15.28 -8.09 -5.19
C GLY A 47 16.55 -8.84 -4.77
N GLY A 48 16.43 -9.93 -3.99
CA GLY A 48 17.57 -10.80 -3.67
C GLY A 48 18.22 -11.48 -4.89
N ALA A 49 17.51 -11.55 -6.04
CA ALA A 49 18.07 -12.07 -7.29
C ALA A 49 19.02 -11.07 -7.98
N ALA A 50 18.86 -9.76 -7.76
CA ALA A 50 19.81 -8.76 -8.25
C ALA A 50 21.19 -8.90 -7.58
N SER A 51 21.22 -9.35 -6.32
CA SER A 51 22.45 -9.68 -5.59
C SER A 51 23.12 -10.97 -6.08
N ALA A 52 22.36 -11.92 -6.65
CA ALA A 52 22.92 -13.12 -7.25
C ALA A 52 23.62 -12.84 -8.60
N SER A 53 23.16 -11.82 -9.34
CA SER A 53 23.84 -11.34 -10.56
C SER A 53 25.23 -10.75 -10.27
N LEU A 54 25.41 -10.14 -9.09
CA LEU A 54 26.70 -9.58 -8.68
C LEU A 54 27.72 -10.65 -8.24
N LEU A 55 27.27 -11.86 -7.88
CA LEU A 55 28.15 -12.96 -7.47
C LEU A 55 28.82 -13.65 -8.67
N GLN A 56 28.27 -13.48 -9.88
CA GLN A 56 28.84 -14.06 -11.09
C GLN A 56 30.19 -13.42 -11.49
N GLY A 57 30.54 -12.27 -10.90
CA GLY A 57 31.86 -11.63 -11.03
C GLY A 57 32.99 -12.33 -10.26
N ALA A 58 32.68 -13.23 -9.32
CA ALA A 58 33.67 -13.95 -8.51
C ALA A 58 33.90 -15.42 -8.94
N GLY A 59 33.23 -15.89 -10.00
CA GLY A 59 33.24 -17.29 -10.45
C GLY A 59 34.48 -17.76 -11.21
N SER A 60 35.48 -16.89 -11.42
CA SER A 60 36.69 -17.23 -12.20
C SER A 60 37.59 -18.29 -11.55
N LEU A 61 37.39 -18.61 -10.25
CA LEU A 61 38.25 -19.58 -9.54
C LEU A 61 37.62 -20.98 -9.37
N SER A 62 36.30 -21.15 -9.56
CA SER A 62 35.61 -22.44 -9.35
C SER A 62 35.57 -23.35 -10.59
N ALA A 63 36.05 -22.88 -11.74
CA ALA A 63 36.03 -23.63 -13.01
C ALA A 63 36.98 -24.85 -13.06
N ALA A 64 37.74 -25.13 -11.99
CA ALA A 64 38.75 -26.19 -11.95
C ALA A 64 38.30 -27.52 -11.31
N MET A 65 37.06 -27.63 -10.79
CA MET A 65 36.55 -28.87 -10.19
C MET A 65 35.21 -29.25 -10.82
N GLN A 66 35.21 -30.27 -11.69
CA GLN A 66 34.01 -30.83 -12.32
C GLN A 66 33.12 -31.51 -11.28
N GLN A 67 32.21 -30.74 -10.69
CA GLN A 67 31.10 -31.25 -9.90
C GLN A 67 29.85 -31.37 -10.80
N PRO A 68 29.09 -32.48 -10.74
CA PRO A 68 27.84 -32.64 -11.49
C PRO A 68 26.85 -31.49 -11.19
N ALA A 69 26.12 -31.05 -12.21
CA ALA A 69 25.17 -29.95 -12.09
C ALA A 69 24.12 -30.26 -11.01
N MET A 70 23.95 -29.32 -10.07
CA MET A 70 22.91 -29.35 -9.05
C MET A 70 21.53 -29.47 -9.71
N PRO A 71 20.59 -30.30 -9.20
CA PRO A 71 19.26 -30.44 -9.78
C PRO A 71 18.53 -29.10 -9.87
N GLU A 72 17.74 -28.91 -10.93
CA GLU A 72 17.04 -27.66 -11.21
C GLU A 72 16.08 -27.30 -10.05
N GLY A 73 16.51 -26.38 -9.17
CA GLY A 73 15.63 -25.71 -8.24
C GLY A 73 14.73 -24.72 -8.97
N HIS A 74 13.52 -24.49 -8.44
CA HIS A 74 12.55 -23.53 -9.00
C HIS A 74 13.21 -22.20 -9.40
N THR A 75 13.18 -21.87 -10.69
CA THR A 75 13.65 -20.60 -11.20
C THR A 75 12.55 -19.55 -11.04
N LYS A 76 12.88 -18.40 -10.42
CA LYS A 76 11.90 -17.33 -10.22
C LYS A 76 11.53 -16.72 -11.57
N ALA A 77 10.24 -16.62 -11.87
CA ALA A 77 9.73 -15.87 -13.01
C ALA A 77 9.96 -14.36 -12.79
N SER A 78 11.15 -13.88 -13.13
CA SER A 78 11.62 -12.53 -12.78
C SER A 78 10.82 -11.41 -13.44
N GLY A 79 10.20 -11.64 -14.61
CA GLY A 79 9.45 -10.62 -15.34
C GLY A 79 8.08 -10.29 -14.73
N ALA A 80 7.36 -11.30 -14.22
CA ALA A 80 6.04 -11.10 -13.61
C ALA A 80 6.15 -10.40 -12.24
N GLY A 81 7.21 -10.66 -11.48
CA GLY A 81 7.44 -10.07 -10.15
C GLY A 81 7.56 -8.54 -10.19
N SER A 82 8.30 -7.99 -11.15
CA SER A 82 8.42 -6.54 -11.32
C SER A 82 7.09 -5.87 -11.69
N GLY A 83 6.27 -6.52 -12.52
CA GLY A 83 4.93 -6.03 -12.87
C GLY A 83 3.98 -5.99 -11.67
N ILE A 84 3.97 -7.03 -10.84
CA ILE A 84 3.14 -7.10 -9.64
C ILE A 84 3.57 -6.04 -8.62
N ILE A 85 4.89 -5.87 -8.41
CA ILE A 85 5.42 -4.82 -7.53
C ILE A 85 4.96 -3.43 -8.02
N GLY A 86 5.07 -3.16 -9.32
CA GLY A 86 4.65 -1.88 -9.89
C GLY A 86 3.15 -1.60 -9.69
N ILE A 87 2.29 -2.61 -9.83
CA ILE A 87 0.85 -2.46 -9.55
C ILE A 87 0.60 -2.13 -8.08
N LEU A 88 1.27 -2.83 -7.16
CA LEU A 88 1.12 -2.57 -5.73
C LEU A 88 1.63 -1.19 -5.31
N GLU A 89 2.69 -0.67 -5.95
CA GLU A 89 3.17 0.69 -5.71
C GLU A 89 2.17 1.76 -6.18
N VAL A 90 1.48 1.52 -7.31
CA VAL A 90 0.39 2.40 -7.77
C VAL A 90 -0.77 2.36 -6.78
N VAL A 91 -1.18 1.17 -6.34
CA VAL A 91 -2.25 1.01 -5.34
C VAL A 91 -1.91 1.72 -4.03
N GLU A 92 -0.67 1.59 -3.52
CA GLU A 92 -0.23 2.31 -2.32
C GLU A 92 -0.32 3.83 -2.52
N SER A 93 0.12 4.33 -3.67
CA SER A 93 0.04 5.75 -4.01
C SER A 93 -1.40 6.25 -4.00
N ASP A 94 -2.32 5.49 -4.60
CA ASP A 94 -3.72 5.88 -4.71
C ASP A 94 -4.44 5.84 -3.37
N PHE A 95 -4.19 4.83 -2.52
CA PHE A 95 -4.72 4.81 -1.15
C PHE A 95 -4.21 5.99 -0.31
N THR A 96 -2.92 6.32 -0.44
CA THR A 96 -2.33 7.46 0.28
C THR A 96 -2.94 8.79 -0.19
N LYS A 97 -3.19 8.95 -1.50
CA LYS A 97 -3.86 10.13 -2.05
C LYS A 97 -5.30 10.22 -1.57
N ASN A 98 -6.07 9.13 -1.62
CA ASN A 98 -7.46 9.11 -1.20
C ASN A 98 -7.58 9.46 0.28
N LEU A 99 -6.72 8.91 1.14
CA LEU A 99 -6.69 9.24 2.56
C LEU A 99 -6.46 10.74 2.78
N ALA A 100 -5.50 11.34 2.09
CA ALA A 100 -5.22 12.77 2.21
C ALA A 100 -6.39 13.66 1.73
N VAL A 101 -7.09 13.23 0.67
CA VAL A 101 -8.30 13.93 0.19
C VAL A 101 -9.41 13.83 1.21
N GLU A 102 -9.72 12.63 1.71
CA GLU A 102 -10.77 12.41 2.71
C GLU A 102 -10.50 13.20 4.01
N GLU A 103 -9.26 13.23 4.50
CA GLU A 103 -8.89 14.03 5.66
C GLU A 103 -9.12 15.52 5.43
N THR A 104 -8.76 16.03 4.25
CA THR A 104 -8.95 17.45 3.91
C THR A 104 -10.43 17.80 3.79
N GLU A 105 -11.23 16.92 3.18
CA GLU A 105 -12.68 17.09 3.06
C GLU A 105 -13.36 17.07 4.43
N GLU A 106 -12.96 16.13 5.30
CA GLU A 106 -13.49 16.04 6.66
C GLU A 106 -13.12 17.26 7.51
N ASP A 107 -11.87 17.72 7.46
CA ASP A 107 -11.43 18.92 8.19
C ASP A 107 -12.22 20.16 7.72
N SER A 108 -12.47 20.26 6.41
CA SER A 108 -13.27 21.34 5.84
C SER A 108 -14.73 21.26 6.31
N ALA A 109 -15.34 20.07 6.25
CA ALA A 109 -16.71 19.84 6.70
C ALA A 109 -16.88 20.09 8.21
N ALA A 110 -15.90 19.70 9.03
CA ALA A 110 -15.87 19.99 10.45
C ALA A 110 -15.84 21.50 10.71
N ALA A 111 -14.92 22.21 10.04
CA ALA A 111 -14.75 23.65 10.20
C ALA A 111 -15.97 24.46 9.69
N GLU A 112 -16.67 23.97 8.67
CA GLU A 112 -17.93 24.57 8.21
C GLU A 112 -19.05 24.37 9.22
N TYR A 113 -19.18 23.17 9.78
CA TYR A 113 -20.18 22.87 10.82
C TYR A 113 -19.96 23.68 12.09
N GLU A 114 -18.70 23.87 12.53
CA GLU A 114 -18.37 24.70 13.71
C GLU A 114 -18.71 26.19 13.53
N LYS A 115 -18.82 26.67 12.29
CA LYS A 115 -19.18 28.06 11.99
C LYS A 115 -20.69 28.30 11.91
N MET A 116 -21.50 27.23 11.86
CA MET A 116 -22.97 27.31 11.82
C MET A 116 -23.58 27.40 13.21
#